data_AF-W6NGE6-F1
#
_entry.id   AF-W6NGE6-F1
#
_cell.length_a   1.000
_cell.length_b   1.000
_cell.length_c   1.000
_cell.angle_alpha   90.00
_cell.angle_beta   90.00
_cell.angle_gamma   90.00
#
_symmetry.space_group_name_H-M   'P 1'
#
loop_
_entity.id
_entity.type
_entity.pdbx_description
1 polymer ?
#
loop_
_entity_poly.entity_id
_entity_poly.type
_entity_poly.pdbx_seq_one_letter_code
_entity_poly.pdbx_strand_id
1 'polypeptide(L)'
;MGDNCCNPFSMGNIKKIIEENIDGIYVKSLMFGDNMIEDTEKGFFADMNDLVADACKQIRNDTLLQFGYNAIGFSQGAQFIRAVAQRCPDPPIKNLISVGGQHQGVFGLPYCPGDTTLCNMIRRLLDLGAYNHYVQHQ
;
A
#
# COMPACT_ATOMS: atom_id res chain seq x y z
N MET A 1 -0.62 -8.17 -0.63
CA MET A 1 -1.63 -7.93 0.44
C MET A 1 -1.20 -8.76 1.64
N GLY A 2 -1.26 -8.20 2.85
CA GLY A 2 -0.70 -8.81 4.07
C GLY A 2 0.74 -8.41 4.37
N ASP A 3 1.33 -7.50 3.57
CA ASP A 3 2.59 -6.85 3.94
C ASP A 3 2.27 -5.86 5.05
N ASN A 4 2.86 -6.08 6.23
CA ASN A 4 2.77 -5.13 7.33
C ASN A 4 4.13 -4.45 7.53
N CYS A 5 4.11 -3.29 8.18
CA CYS A 5 5.26 -2.40 8.30
C CYS A 5 6.52 -3.07 8.85
N CYS A 6 6.32 -4.10 9.68
CA CYS A 6 7.26 -4.42 10.74
C CYS A 6 7.55 -5.90 10.89
N ASN A 7 6.96 -6.76 10.06
CA ASN A 7 7.32 -8.17 10.01
C ASN A 7 8.81 -8.30 9.63
N PRO A 8 9.67 -8.87 10.51
CA PRO A 8 11.09 -9.01 10.26
C PRO A 8 11.43 -9.78 8.98
N PHE A 9 10.52 -10.63 8.50
CA PHE A 9 10.72 -11.45 7.31
C PHE A 9 10.16 -10.83 6.02
N SER A 10 9.44 -9.69 6.10
CA SER A 10 8.92 -8.95 4.94
C SER A 10 9.49 -7.52 4.93
N MET A 11 8.68 -6.50 5.26
CA MET A 11 9.12 -5.10 5.20
C MET A 11 10.22 -4.76 6.20
N GLY A 12 10.29 -5.47 7.34
CA GLY A 12 11.41 -5.35 8.26
C GLY A 12 12.75 -5.76 7.63
N ASN A 13 12.75 -6.80 6.80
CA ASN A 13 13.94 -7.22 6.06
C ASN A 13 14.33 -6.19 4.98
N ILE A 14 13.34 -5.67 4.24
CA ILE A 14 13.58 -4.61 3.25
C ILE A 14 14.19 -3.37 3.90
N LYS A 15 13.62 -2.91 5.03
CA LYS A 15 14.16 -1.79 5.80
C LYS A 15 15.62 -2.05 6.18
N LYS A 16 15.90 -3.22 6.76
CA LYS A 16 17.24 -3.62 7.17
C LYS A 16 18.23 -3.60 5.99
N ILE A 17 17.86 -4.16 4.84
CA ILE A 17 18.70 -4.17 3.64
C ILE A 17 19.02 -2.73 3.19
N ILE A 18 18.04 -1.82 3.21
CA ILE A 18 18.25 -0.42 2.84
C ILE A 18 19.22 0.26 3.81
N GLU A 19 19.01 0.09 5.11
CA GLU A 19 19.85 0.68 6.16
C GLU A 19 21.29 0.13 6.12
N GLU A 20 21.48 -1.15 5.77
CA GLU A 20 22.80 -1.77 5.65
C GLU A 20 23.58 -1.30 4.41
N ASN A 21 22.89 -0.87 3.34
CA ASN A 21 23.50 -0.48 2.08
C ASN A 21 23.65 1.04 1.90
N ILE A 22 23.00 1.85 2.75
CA ILE A 22 23.03 3.30 2.68
C ILE A 22 23.25 3.87 4.09
N ASP A 23 24.50 4.20 4.40
CA ASP A 23 24.85 4.69 5.73
C ASP A 23 24.13 6.00 6.08
N GLY A 24 23.62 6.07 7.31
CA GLY A 24 22.87 7.22 7.83
C GLY A 24 21.47 7.44 7.22
N ILE A 25 20.94 6.53 6.40
CA ILE A 25 19.59 6.69 5.84
C ILE A 25 18.51 6.54 6.91
N TYR A 26 17.49 7.40 6.84
CA TYR A 26 16.27 7.26 7.63
C TYR A 26 15.21 6.49 6.84
N VAL A 27 14.71 5.36 7.40
CA VAL A 27 13.64 4.56 6.80
C VAL A 27 12.39 4.54 7.69
N LYS A 28 11.34 5.18 7.19
CA LYS A 28 9.98 5.11 7.74
C LYS A 28 9.18 4.04 7.00
N SER A 29 8.85 2.95 7.70
CA SER A 29 7.83 2.00 7.25
C SER A 29 6.48 2.46 7.81
N LEU A 30 5.52 2.77 6.94
CA LEU A 30 4.18 3.23 7.35
C LEU A 30 3.44 2.07 8.03
N MET A 31 2.82 2.35 9.17
CA MET A 31 1.99 1.43 9.94
C MET A 31 0.64 2.08 10.17
N PHE A 32 -0.44 1.34 9.98
CA PHE A 32 -1.80 1.81 10.20
C PHE A 32 -2.41 1.09 11.41
N GLY A 33 -2.82 1.86 12.42
CA GLY A 33 -3.25 1.28 13.71
C GLY A 33 -2.12 1.15 14.73
N ASP A 34 -2.42 0.51 15.85
CA ASP A 34 -1.55 0.51 17.04
C ASP A 34 -0.53 -0.65 17.06
N ASN A 35 -0.75 -1.67 16.22
CA ASN A 35 0.08 -2.87 16.18
C ASN A 35 0.05 -3.57 14.80
N MET A 36 0.93 -4.56 14.62
CA MET A 36 1.05 -5.30 13.35
C MET A 36 -0.20 -6.07 12.93
N ILE A 37 -1.03 -6.52 13.88
CA ILE A 37 -2.26 -7.26 13.57
C ILE A 37 -3.26 -6.28 12.97
N GLU A 38 -3.46 -5.14 13.62
CA GLU A 38 -4.36 -4.09 13.12
C GLU A 38 -3.88 -3.53 11.76
N ASP A 39 -2.57 -3.34 11.58
CA ASP A 39 -1.98 -2.92 10.29
C ASP A 39 -2.28 -3.92 9.18
N THR A 40 -2.19 -5.22 9.49
CA THR A 40 -2.53 -6.28 8.56
C THR A 40 -4.02 -6.26 8.22
N GLU A 41 -4.90 -6.19 9.23
CA GLU A 41 -6.36 -6.14 9.04
C GLU A 41 -6.79 -4.92 8.23
N LYS A 42 -6.27 -3.74 8.55
CA LYS A 42 -6.56 -2.50 7.81
C LYS A 42 -6.11 -2.58 6.35
N GLY A 43 -5.01 -3.25 6.06
CA GLY A 43 -4.56 -3.50 4.69
C GLY A 43 -5.57 -4.26 3.81
N PHE A 44 -6.51 -5.00 4.42
CA PHE A 44 -7.58 -5.72 3.73
C PHE A 44 -8.94 -5.03 3.80
N PHE A 45 -9.29 -4.43 4.94
CA PHE A 45 -10.69 -4.06 5.23
C PHE A 45 -10.95 -2.56 5.38
N ALA A 46 -9.93 -1.71 5.51
CA ALA A 46 -10.14 -0.28 5.67
C ALA A 46 -10.37 0.44 4.33
N ASP A 47 -11.13 1.54 4.35
CA ASP A 47 -11.18 2.47 3.22
C ASP A 47 -9.77 3.00 2.90
N MET A 48 -9.33 2.77 1.67
CA MET A 48 -8.02 3.21 1.21
C MET A 48 -7.88 4.74 1.20
N ASN A 49 -8.97 5.50 1.08
CA ASN A 49 -8.95 6.96 1.18
C ASN A 49 -8.56 7.41 2.59
N ASP A 50 -9.07 6.74 3.62
CA ASP A 50 -8.73 7.03 5.01
C ASP A 50 -7.28 6.67 5.31
N LEU A 51 -6.82 5.52 4.80
CA LEU A 51 -5.41 5.15 4.90
C LEU A 51 -4.51 6.20 4.21
N VAL A 52 -4.91 6.73 3.05
CA VAL A 52 -4.12 7.77 2.35
C VAL A 52 -4.09 9.03 3.21
N ALA A 53 -5.21 9.44 3.80
CA ALA A 53 -5.26 10.60 4.67
C ALA A 53 -4.37 10.44 5.91
N ASP A 54 -4.37 9.25 6.53
CA ASP A 54 -3.50 8.94 7.66
C ASP A 54 -2.02 8.94 7.25
N ALA A 55 -1.67 8.32 6.12
CA ALA A 55 -0.32 8.34 5.59
C ALA A 55 0.17 9.78 5.35
N CYS A 56 -0.66 10.64 4.74
CA CYS A 56 -0.36 12.05 4.55
C CYS A 56 -0.07 12.76 5.90
N LYS A 57 -0.85 12.46 6.95
CA LYS A 57 -0.66 13.02 8.28
C LYS A 57 0.64 12.52 8.93
N GLN A 58 0.91 11.22 8.86
CA GLN A 58 2.14 10.63 9.40
C GLN A 58 3.38 11.24 8.73
N ILE A 59 3.38 11.35 7.40
CA ILE A 59 4.49 11.90 6.62
C ILE A 59 4.70 13.38 6.93
N ARG A 60 3.62 14.17 7.00
CA ARG A 60 3.70 15.61 7.30
C ARG A 60 4.19 15.88 8.72
N ASN A 61 3.89 15.00 9.67
CA ASN A 61 4.34 15.17 11.06
C ASN A 61 5.77 14.65 11.29
N ASP A 62 6.36 13.97 10.31
CA ASP A 62 7.71 13.47 10.39
C ASP A 62 8.71 14.55 9.97
N THR A 63 9.45 15.10 10.94
CA THR A 63 10.42 16.17 10.70
C THR A 63 11.58 15.75 9.80
N LEU A 64 11.89 14.44 9.72
CA LEU A 64 12.96 13.91 8.89
C LEU A 64 12.58 13.82 7.40
N LEU A 65 11.28 13.92 7.07
CA LEU A 65 10.76 13.84 5.70
C LEU A 65 10.49 15.21 5.06
N GLN A 66 10.57 16.30 5.83
CA GLN A 66 10.14 17.65 5.41
C GLN A 66 10.86 18.20 4.17
N PHE A 67 12.13 17.83 3.98
CA PHE A 67 12.93 18.26 2.83
C PHE A 67 12.80 17.32 1.62
N GLY A 68 11.73 16.54 1.59
CA GLY A 68 11.38 15.60 0.54
C GLY A 68 12.04 14.23 0.70
N TYR A 69 11.32 13.20 0.27
CA TYR A 69 11.64 11.80 0.53
C TYR A 69 11.48 10.94 -0.72
N ASN A 70 12.14 9.78 -0.75
CA ASN A 70 11.84 8.74 -1.72
C ASN A 70 10.78 7.81 -1.14
N ALA A 71 9.92 7.26 -1.98
CA ALA A 71 8.87 6.36 -1.57
C ALA A 71 8.94 5.05 -2.35
N ILE A 72 8.77 3.93 -1.66
CA ILE A 72 8.74 2.58 -2.25
C ILE A 72 7.41 1.95 -1.87
N GLY A 73 6.65 1.50 -2.86
CA GLY A 73 5.38 0.79 -2.64
C GLY A 73 5.44 -0.62 -3.19
N PHE A 74 5.09 -1.60 -2.36
CA PHE A 74 5.03 -3.02 -2.72
C PHE A 74 3.58 -3.44 -2.97
N SER A 75 3.32 -4.20 -4.04
CA SER A 75 1.99 -4.72 -4.36
C SER A 75 0.94 -3.58 -4.36
N GLN A 76 -0.14 -3.68 -3.58
CA GLN A 76 -1.16 -2.62 -3.50
C GLN A 76 -0.59 -1.28 -2.98
N GLY A 77 0.48 -1.34 -2.17
CA GLY A 77 1.16 -0.17 -1.60
C GLY A 77 1.70 0.78 -2.66
N ALA A 78 1.95 0.31 -3.88
CA ALA A 78 2.39 1.14 -4.99
C ALA A 78 1.33 2.13 -5.49
N GLN A 79 0.09 1.67 -5.76
CA GLN A 79 -0.99 2.61 -6.11
C GLN A 79 -1.40 3.48 -4.92
N PHE A 80 -1.24 2.97 -3.71
CA PHE A 80 -1.48 3.72 -2.49
C PHE A 80 -0.51 4.91 -2.34
N ILE A 81 0.80 4.69 -2.46
CA ILE A 81 1.80 5.77 -2.46
C ILE A 81 1.65 6.70 -3.67
N ARG A 82 1.20 6.20 -4.83
CA ARG A 82 0.80 7.07 -5.95
C ARG A 82 -0.33 8.02 -5.54
N ALA A 83 -1.32 7.54 -4.79
CA ALA A 83 -2.39 8.39 -4.29
C ALA A 83 -1.89 9.45 -3.29
N VAL A 84 -0.95 9.10 -2.41
CA VAL A 84 -0.25 10.06 -1.53
C VAL A 84 0.42 11.16 -2.37
N ALA A 85 1.19 10.79 -3.39
CA ALA A 85 1.85 11.74 -4.29
C ALA A 85 0.88 12.72 -4.96
N GLN A 86 -0.32 12.26 -5.32
CA GLN A 86 -1.33 13.06 -6.00
C GLN A 86 -2.18 13.92 -5.04
N ARG A 87 -2.38 13.48 -3.79
CA ARG A 87 -3.31 14.12 -2.83
C ARG A 87 -2.63 15.00 -1.79
N CYS A 88 -1.39 14.68 -1.40
CA CYS A 88 -0.63 15.44 -0.40
C CYS A 88 0.82 15.62 -0.86
N PRO A 89 1.07 16.55 -1.81
CA PRO A 89 2.38 16.74 -2.44
C PRO A 89 3.44 17.39 -1.52
N ASP A 90 3.11 17.67 -0.26
CA ASP A 90 3.97 18.33 0.72
C ASP A 90 4.05 17.51 2.02
N PRO A 91 5.25 17.03 2.42
CA PRO A 91 6.54 17.18 1.73
C PRO A 91 6.65 16.41 0.41
N PRO A 92 7.55 16.82 -0.52
CA PRO A 92 7.57 16.28 -1.88
C PRO A 92 8.19 14.88 -1.97
N ILE A 93 7.51 13.99 -2.70
CA ILE A 93 8.11 12.73 -3.15
C ILE A 93 9.10 13.04 -4.28
N LYS A 94 10.37 12.67 -4.07
CA LYS A 94 11.46 12.83 -5.05
C LYS A 94 11.45 11.71 -6.09
N ASN A 95 11.40 10.47 -5.62
CA ASN A 95 11.27 9.28 -6.46
C ASN A 95 10.20 8.35 -5.89
N LEU A 96 9.37 7.80 -6.77
CA LEU A 96 8.40 6.75 -6.45
C LEU A 96 8.81 5.45 -7.12
N ILE A 97 9.11 4.43 -6.33
CA ILE A 97 9.46 3.09 -6.80
C ILE A 97 8.26 2.16 -6.57
N SER A 98 7.74 1.61 -7.66
CA SER A 98 6.60 0.70 -7.68
C SER A 98 7.10 -0.74 -7.87
N VAL A 99 6.96 -1.57 -6.85
CA VAL A 99 7.37 -2.99 -6.89
C VAL A 99 6.13 -3.86 -7.02
N GLY A 100 5.79 -4.24 -8.26
CA GLY A 100 4.64 -5.10 -8.56
C GLY A 100 3.29 -4.42 -8.36
N GLY A 101 3.22 -3.09 -8.49
CA GLY A 101 2.00 -2.30 -8.32
C GLY A 101 0.94 -2.50 -9.41
N GLN A 102 -0.32 -2.35 -9.04
CA GLN A 102 -1.48 -2.52 -9.95
C GLN A 102 -2.09 -1.15 -10.27
N HIS A 103 -1.34 -0.31 -11.01
CA HIS A 103 -1.78 1.08 -11.26
C HIS A 103 -3.06 1.21 -12.07
N GLN A 104 -3.46 0.18 -12.82
CA GLN A 104 -4.73 0.07 -13.56
C GLN A 104 -5.74 -0.86 -12.87
N GLY A 105 -5.54 -1.17 -11.59
CA GLY A 105 -6.33 -2.17 -10.87
C GLY A 105 -6.04 -3.59 -11.34
N VAL A 106 -6.95 -4.50 -11.00
CA VAL A 106 -6.87 -5.92 -11.35
C VAL A 106 -8.21 -6.37 -11.90
N PHE A 107 -8.17 -7.37 -12.77
CA PHE A 107 -9.38 -7.99 -13.32
C PHE A 107 -9.24 -9.51 -13.33
N GLY A 108 -9.49 -10.12 -12.17
CA GLY A 108 -9.37 -11.56 -11.96
C GLY A 108 -8.74 -11.91 -10.61
N LEU A 109 -8.73 -13.21 -10.31
CA LEU A 109 -8.08 -13.74 -9.11
C LEU A 109 -6.69 -14.30 -9.43
N PRO A 110 -5.74 -14.25 -8.47
CA PRO A 110 -4.46 -14.94 -8.58
C PRO A 110 -4.66 -16.42 -8.93
N TYR A 111 -3.82 -16.95 -9.82
CA TYR A 111 -3.85 -18.36 -10.23
C TYR A 111 -5.16 -18.85 -10.87
N CYS A 112 -5.93 -17.95 -11.49
CA CYS A 112 -7.08 -18.27 -12.32
C CYS A 112 -6.79 -18.02 -13.82
N PRO A 113 -5.87 -18.79 -14.46
CA PRO A 113 -5.52 -18.56 -15.86
C PRO A 113 -6.66 -19.00 -16.78
N GLY A 114 -7.14 -18.06 -17.61
CA GLY A 114 -8.03 -18.35 -18.73
C GLY A 114 -9.53 -18.36 -18.41
N ASP A 115 -10.30 -18.77 -19.42
CA ASP A 115 -11.75 -18.66 -19.49
C ASP A 115 -12.46 -19.88 -18.87
N THR A 116 -12.06 -20.29 -17.67
CA THR A 116 -12.75 -21.38 -16.98
C THR A 116 -14.07 -20.88 -16.38
N THR A 117 -15.12 -21.70 -16.43
CA THR A 117 -16.46 -21.34 -15.94
C THR A 117 -16.43 -20.87 -14.47
N LEU A 118 -15.57 -21.47 -13.65
CA LEU A 118 -15.37 -21.09 -12.26
C LEU A 118 -14.68 -19.73 -12.10
N CYS A 119 -13.58 -19.49 -12.83
CA CYS A 119 -12.89 -18.19 -12.80
C CYS A 119 -13.81 -17.06 -13.28
N ASN A 120 -14.62 -17.32 -14.30
CA ASN A 120 -15.60 -16.35 -14.82
C ASN A 120 -16.74 -16.10 -13.85
N MET A 121 -17.22 -17.13 -13.16
CA MET A 121 -18.24 -16.96 -12.11
C MET A 121 -17.69 -16.10 -10.98
N ILE A 122 -16.47 -16.37 -10.51
CA ILE A 122 -15.88 -15.57 -9.44
C ILE A 122 -15.59 -14.13 -9.90
N ARG A 123 -15.11 -13.94 -11.14
CA ARG A 123 -14.98 -12.59 -11.74
C ARG A 123 -16.30 -11.85 -11.74
N ARG A 124 -17.40 -12.47 -12.18
CA ARG A 124 -18.73 -11.84 -12.17
C ARG A 124 -19.22 -11.52 -10.76
N LEU A 125 -18.98 -12.40 -9.79
CA LEU A 125 -19.33 -12.14 -8.39
C LEU A 125 -18.50 -11.00 -7.80
N LEU A 126 -17.21 -10.93 -8.14
CA LEU A 126 -16.34 -9.81 -7.78
C LEU A 126 -16.80 -8.52 -8.45
N ASP A 127 -17.19 -8.53 -9.73
CA ASP A 127 -17.71 -7.34 -10.41
C ASP A 127 -18.99 -6.83 -9.73
N LEU A 128 -19.90 -7.74 -9.34
CA LEU A 128 -21.13 -7.38 -8.62
C LEU A 128 -20.87 -6.88 -7.19
N GLY A 129 -19.90 -7.48 -6.50
CA GLY A 129 -19.57 -7.15 -5.12
C GLY A 129 -18.67 -5.91 -4.98
N ALA A 130 -17.63 -5.81 -5.81
CA ALA A 130 -16.62 -4.76 -5.73
C ALA A 130 -17.21 -3.36 -5.99
N TYR A 131 -18.20 -3.25 -6.87
CA TYR A 131 -18.87 -1.98 -7.17
C TYR A 131 -20.11 -1.72 -6.33
N ASN A 132 -20.34 -2.51 -5.29
CA ASN A 132 -21.40 -2.23 -4.32
C ASN A 132 -21.01 -1.02 -3.45
N HIS A 133 -21.94 -0.08 -3.25
CA HIS A 133 -21.70 1.13 -2.46
C HIS A 133 -21.20 0.81 -1.05
N TYR A 134 -21.76 -0.21 -0.39
CA TYR A 134 -21.33 -0.63 0.94
C TYR A 134 -19.87 -1.08 0.93
N VAL A 135 -19.45 -1.87 -0.06
CA VAL A 135 -18.06 -2.35 -0.19
C VAL A 135 -17.08 -1.22 -0.49
N GLN A 136 -17.51 -0.20 -1.24
CA GLN A 136 -16.66 0.94 -1.61
C GLN A 136 -16.51 2.01 -0.52
N HIS A 137 -17.28 1.95 0.58
CA HIS A 137 -17.30 2.96 1.64
C HIS A 137 -17.34 2.33 3.04
N GLN A 138 -16.67 1.20 3.25
CA GLN A 138 -16.53 0.58 4.59
C GLN A 138 -15.46 1.25 5.43
#